data_AF-A0A9X8W118-F1
#
_entry.id   AF-A0A9X8W118-F1
#
_cell.length_a   1.000
_cell.length_b   1.000
_cell.length_c   1.000
_cell.angle_alpha   90.00
_cell.angle_beta   90.00
_cell.angle_gamma   90.00
#
_symmetry.space_group_name_H-M   'P 1'
#
loop_
_entity.id
_entity.type
_entity.pdbx_description
1 polymer ?
#
loop_
_entity_poly.entity_id
_entity_poly.type
_entity_poly.pdbx_seq_one_letter_code
_entity_poly.pdbx_strand_id
1 'polypeptide(L)'
;MVDEVVLELPYLPTVNHYWKHTRNGIHYVTKQGKAYQSAVGFLPKNTKKFTGKVSLNVAIYLPDKHKRDIDNIFKALFDSLTYAGVIADDSLIDKLTAEKHNPIKSGKIVVTIRGLE
;
A
#
# COMPACT_ATOMS: atom_id res chain seq x y z
N MET A 1 -11.32 20.61 9.51
CA MET A 1 -9.93 20.31 9.93
C MET A 1 -9.56 19.04 9.20
N VAL A 2 -8.66 19.12 8.22
CA VAL A 2 -8.41 17.98 7.31
C VAL A 2 -7.62 16.93 8.06
N ASP A 3 -8.19 15.73 8.16
CA ASP A 3 -7.52 14.59 8.78
C ASP A 3 -6.36 14.11 7.92
N GLU A 4 -5.17 14.00 8.50
CA GLU A 4 -3.97 13.51 7.83
C GLU A 4 -3.31 12.41 8.65
N VAL A 5 -2.86 11.36 7.95
CA VAL A 5 -2.08 10.26 8.50
C VAL A 5 -0.89 9.99 7.59
N VAL A 6 0.30 9.81 8.18
CA VAL A 6 1.49 9.36 7.46
C VAL A 6 1.84 7.95 7.93
N LEU A 7 2.02 7.03 6.98
CA LEU A 7 2.41 5.65 7.22
C LEU A 7 3.75 5.37 6.54
N GLU A 8 4.72 4.89 7.32
CA GLU A 8 5.95 4.33 6.79
C GLU A 8 5.81 2.81 6.71
N LEU A 9 5.76 2.29 5.49
CA LEU A 9 5.59 0.88 5.22
C LEU A 9 6.91 0.27 4.72
N PRO A 10 7.22 -0.98 5.09
CA PRO A 10 8.30 -1.69 4.43
C PRO A 10 8.03 -1.77 2.92
N TYR A 11 9.08 -1.92 2.13
CA TYR A 11 8.90 -2.10 0.70
C TYR A 11 8.07 -3.34 0.41
N LEU A 12 7.19 -3.25 -0.60
CA LEU A 12 6.30 -4.33 -0.98
C LEU A 12 7.08 -5.55 -1.47
N PRO A 13 6.67 -6.78 -1.12
CA PRO A 13 7.13 -7.93 -1.87
C PRO A 13 6.64 -7.80 -3.32
N THR A 14 7.36 -8.42 -4.26
CA THR A 14 6.99 -8.33 -5.68
C THR A 14 5.60 -8.94 -5.91
N VAL A 15 4.88 -8.52 -6.95
CA VAL A 15 3.52 -8.99 -7.24
C VAL A 15 3.42 -10.50 -7.39
N ASN A 16 4.42 -11.14 -8.00
CA ASN A 16 4.51 -12.60 -8.10
C ASN A 16 4.70 -13.30 -6.74
N HIS A 17 5.26 -12.57 -5.78
CA HIS A 17 5.38 -13.01 -4.39
C HIS A 17 4.14 -12.64 -3.58
N TYR A 18 3.35 -11.64 -3.97
CA TYR A 18 2.15 -11.21 -3.26
C TYR A 18 0.92 -12.04 -3.63
N TRP A 19 0.66 -12.25 -4.93
CA TRP A 19 -0.44 -13.08 -5.42
C TRP A 19 0.08 -14.30 -6.18
N LYS A 20 -0.61 -15.42 -6.02
CA LYS A 20 -0.44 -16.60 -6.87
C LYS A 20 -1.77 -17.02 -7.47
N HIS A 21 -1.66 -17.76 -8.55
CA HIS A 21 -2.80 -18.36 -9.23
C HIS A 21 -2.84 -19.85 -8.94
N THR A 22 -4.04 -20.36 -8.70
CA THR A 22 -4.29 -21.80 -8.75
C THR A 22 -4.44 -22.24 -10.20
N ARG A 23 -4.32 -23.55 -10.45
CA ARG A 23 -4.61 -24.15 -11.78
C ARG A 23 -6.03 -23.85 -12.28
N ASN A 24 -6.93 -23.48 -11.38
CA ASN A 24 -8.35 -23.22 -11.68
C ASN A 24 -8.63 -21.72 -11.91
N GLY A 25 -7.60 -20.89 -12.06
CA GLY A 25 -7.75 -19.45 -12.34
C GLY A 25 -8.05 -18.58 -11.10
N ILE A 26 -8.18 -19.17 -9.91
CA ILE A 26 -8.42 -18.41 -8.68
C ILE A 26 -7.12 -17.75 -8.21
N HIS A 27 -7.17 -16.43 -8.00
CA HIS A 27 -6.10 -15.64 -7.39
C HIS A 27 -6.17 -15.74 -5.86
N TYR A 28 -5.02 -15.95 -5.20
CA TYR A 28 -4.93 -15.92 -3.75
C TYR A 28 -3.69 -15.16 -3.27
N VAL A 29 -3.82 -14.49 -2.13
CA VAL A 29 -2.69 -13.82 -1.45
C VAL A 29 -1.79 -14.89 -0.83
N THR A 30 -0.50 -14.84 -1.13
CA THR A 30 0.47 -15.81 -0.62
C THR A 30 0.73 -15.62 0.88
N LYS A 31 1.47 -16.55 1.50
CA LYS A 31 1.96 -16.39 2.88
C LYS A 31 2.81 -15.12 3.06
N GLN A 32 3.58 -14.71 2.05
CA GLN A 32 4.38 -13.48 2.10
C GLN A 32 3.50 -12.23 1.96
N GLY A 33 2.49 -12.26 1.08
CA GLY A 33 1.49 -11.19 1.00
C GLY A 33 0.75 -11.01 2.33
N LYS A 34 0.31 -12.11 2.96
CA LYS A 34 -0.32 -12.08 4.30
C LYS A 34 0.62 -11.56 5.39
N ALA A 35 1.91 -11.90 5.34
CA ALA A 35 2.89 -11.38 6.28
C ALA A 35 3.09 -9.86 6.10
N TYR A 36 3.09 -9.38 4.86
CA TYR A 36 3.11 -7.96 4.55
C TYR A 36 1.83 -7.27 5.04
N GLN A 37 0.66 -7.78 4.69
CA GLN A 37 -0.65 -7.29 5.18
C GLN A 37 -0.70 -7.25 6.72
N SER A 38 -0.14 -8.25 7.39
CA SER A 38 -0.06 -8.25 8.86
C SER A 38 0.89 -7.16 9.35
N ALA A 39 2.08 -7.03 8.76
CA ALA A 39 3.03 -5.97 9.11
C ALA A 39 2.43 -4.57 8.92
N VAL A 40 1.70 -4.35 7.82
CA VAL A 40 0.95 -3.12 7.58
C VAL A 40 -0.20 -2.99 8.59
N GLY A 41 -0.96 -4.04 8.86
CA GLY A 41 -2.09 -4.05 9.79
C GLY A 41 -1.73 -3.85 11.27
N PHE A 42 -0.47 -4.06 11.67
CA PHE A 42 0.00 -3.71 13.01
C PHE A 42 0.29 -2.22 13.18
N LEU A 43 0.64 -1.50 12.11
CA LEU A 43 0.98 -0.07 12.17
C LEU A 43 -0.21 0.84 12.56
N PRO A 44 -1.45 0.61 12.08
CA PRO A 44 -2.56 1.53 12.29
C PRO A 44 -3.50 1.23 13.46
N LYS A 45 -3.11 0.45 14.47
CA LYS A 45 -4.02 0.11 15.58
C LYS A 45 -4.61 1.32 16.34
N ASN A 46 -3.95 2.48 16.29
CA ASN A 46 -4.44 3.76 16.81
C ASN A 46 -4.67 4.83 15.71
N THR A 47 -4.66 4.43 14.44
CA THR A 47 -4.76 5.36 13.31
C THR A 47 -6.22 5.63 12.97
N LYS A 48 -6.50 6.88 12.62
CA LYS A 48 -7.83 7.31 12.21
C LYS A 48 -8.27 6.52 10.98
N LYS A 49 -9.48 5.97 11.01
CA LYS A 49 -10.10 5.30 9.88
C LYS A 49 -10.72 6.33 8.97
N PHE A 50 -10.43 6.24 7.67
CA PHE A 50 -11.02 7.09 6.66
C PHE A 50 -12.22 6.38 6.04
N THR A 51 -13.42 6.94 6.25
CA THR A 51 -14.68 6.46 5.68
C THR A 51 -15.23 7.36 4.56
N GLY A 52 -14.61 8.53 4.36
CA GLY A 52 -14.92 9.47 3.28
C GLY A 52 -13.84 9.44 2.21
N LYS A 53 -14.02 10.28 1.18
CA LYS A 53 -13.05 10.44 0.09
C LYS A 53 -11.68 10.83 0.65
N VAL A 54 -10.62 10.29 0.06
CA VAL A 54 -9.25 10.55 0.46
C VAL A 54 -8.33 10.89 -0.70
N SER A 55 -7.31 11.67 -0.39
CA SER A 55 -6.14 11.86 -1.23
C SER A 55 -4.97 11.03 -0.68
N LEU A 56 -4.34 10.26 -1.56
CA LEU A 56 -3.11 9.53 -1.30
C LEU A 56 -1.93 10.22 -1.97
N ASN A 57 -0.87 10.45 -1.20
CA ASN A 57 0.45 10.80 -1.73
C ASN A 57 1.44 9.70 -1.37
N VAL A 58 2.13 9.15 -2.36
CA VAL A 58 2.95 7.94 -2.22
C VAL A 58 4.39 8.22 -2.65
N ALA A 59 5.30 8.22 -1.70
CA ALA A 59 6.73 8.28 -1.97
C ALA A 59 7.33 6.86 -1.99
N ILE A 60 7.84 6.45 -3.15
CA ILE A 60 8.35 5.10 -3.40
C ILE A 60 9.87 5.12 -3.40
N TYR A 61 10.48 4.48 -2.40
CA TYR A 61 11.92 4.26 -2.34
C TYR A 61 12.22 2.81 -2.72
N LEU A 62 12.79 2.61 -3.91
CA LEU A 62 13.08 1.28 -4.42
C LEU A 62 14.23 0.62 -3.61
N PRO A 63 14.19 -0.71 -3.39
CA PRO A 63 15.28 -1.42 -2.73
C PRO A 63 16.53 -1.56 -3.61
N ASP A 64 16.34 -1.44 -4.92
CA ASP A 64 17.35 -1.68 -5.95
C ASP A 64 16.99 -0.87 -7.21
N LYS A 65 17.86 -0.93 -8.24
CA LYS A 65 17.67 -0.21 -9.50
C LYS A 65 16.84 -0.99 -10.54
N HIS A 66 16.27 -2.14 -10.20
CA HIS A 66 15.50 -2.91 -11.17
C HIS A 66 14.22 -2.15 -11.54
N LYS A 67 13.89 -2.22 -12.83
CA LYS A 67 12.65 -1.66 -13.34
C LYS A 67 11.48 -2.45 -12.74
N ARG A 68 10.55 -1.73 -12.11
CA ARG A 68 9.28 -2.27 -11.64
C ARG A 68 8.13 -1.41 -12.15
N ASP A 69 7.08 -2.11 -12.55
CA ASP A 69 5.82 -1.50 -12.93
C ASP A 69 5.18 -0.87 -11.68
N ILE A 70 4.63 0.32 -11.85
CA ILE A 70 4.16 1.15 -10.74
C ILE A 70 2.76 0.72 -10.27
N ASP A 71 1.95 0.20 -11.20
CA ASP A 71 0.64 -0.41 -10.95
C ASP A 71 0.75 -1.59 -9.99
N ASN A 72 1.79 -2.41 -10.15
CA ASN A 72 2.10 -3.53 -9.28
C ASN A 72 2.33 -3.10 -7.82
N ILE A 73 2.90 -1.92 -7.60
CA ILE A 73 3.10 -1.32 -6.28
C ILE A 73 1.74 -0.87 -5.72
N PHE A 74 0.95 -0.12 -6.48
CA PHE A 74 -0.33 0.39 -6.00
C PHE A 74 -1.33 -0.72 -5.69
N LYS A 75 -1.40 -1.76 -6.51
CA LYS A 75 -2.31 -2.88 -6.28
C LYS A 75 -2.07 -3.52 -4.91
N ALA A 76 -0.81 -3.71 -4.52
CA ALA A 76 -0.48 -4.35 -3.26
C ALA A 76 -0.57 -3.37 -2.09
N LEU A 77 -0.32 -2.08 -2.35
CA LEU A 77 -0.52 -1.01 -1.38
C LEU A 77 -1.99 -0.86 -0.98
N PHE A 78 -2.91 -0.76 -1.94
CA PHE A 78 -4.34 -0.58 -1.68
C PHE A 78 -4.92 -1.77 -0.95
N ASP A 79 -4.61 -2.99 -1.40
CA ASP A 79 -5.02 -4.22 -0.73
C ASP A 79 -4.55 -4.26 0.73
N SER A 80 -3.32 -3.79 1.01
CA SER A 80 -2.79 -3.71 2.37
C SER A 80 -3.44 -2.63 3.23
N LEU A 81 -3.73 -1.45 2.67
CA LEU A 81 -4.39 -0.34 3.38
C LEU A 81 -5.84 -0.70 3.75
N THR A 82 -6.56 -1.35 2.84
CA THR A 82 -7.93 -1.84 3.06
C THR A 82 -7.94 -3.00 4.06
N TYR A 83 -7.02 -3.96 3.93
CA TYR A 83 -6.89 -5.06 4.90
C TYR A 83 -6.58 -4.55 6.31
N ALA A 84 -5.72 -3.53 6.41
CA ALA A 84 -5.36 -2.89 7.68
C ALA A 84 -6.49 -2.02 8.26
N GLY A 85 -7.58 -1.78 7.50
CA GLY A 85 -8.72 -0.98 7.92
C GLY A 85 -8.43 0.51 8.05
N VAL A 86 -7.36 1.01 7.40
CA VAL A 86 -7.01 2.43 7.38
C VAL A 86 -7.98 3.21 6.50
N ILE A 87 -8.28 2.64 5.34
CA ILE A 87 -9.31 3.10 4.41
C ILE A 87 -10.35 1.98 4.35
N ALA A 88 -11.64 2.32 4.42
CA ALA A 88 -12.70 1.32 4.39
C ALA A 88 -12.78 0.57 3.04
N ASP A 89 -12.50 1.28 1.95
CA ASP A 89 -12.62 0.79 0.58
C ASP A 89 -11.66 1.59 -0.33
N ASP A 90 -11.02 0.94 -1.30
CA ASP A 90 -10.08 1.62 -2.22
C ASP A 90 -10.79 2.59 -3.17
N SER A 91 -12.11 2.42 -3.39
CA SER A 91 -12.96 3.38 -4.12
C SER A 91 -13.04 4.77 -3.46
N LEU A 92 -12.65 4.90 -2.20
CA LEU A 92 -12.57 6.20 -1.52
C LEU A 92 -11.37 7.04 -1.99
N ILE A 93 -10.42 6.47 -2.72
CA ILE A 93 -9.23 7.18 -3.21
C ILE A 93 -9.60 8.01 -4.45
N ASP A 94 -9.98 9.26 -4.23
CA ASP A 94 -10.35 10.21 -5.29
C ASP A 94 -9.12 10.87 -5.93
N LYS A 95 -8.03 10.98 -5.18
CA LYS A 95 -6.76 11.56 -5.66
C LYS A 95 -5.58 10.68 -5.30
N LEU A 96 -4.76 10.35 -6.29
CA LEU A 96 -3.51 9.63 -6.12
C LEU A 96 -2.37 10.44 -6.73
N THR A 97 -1.31 10.66 -5.95
CA THR A 97 -0.04 11.20 -6.43
C THR A 97 1.06 10.26 -5.99
N ALA A 98 2.03 10.01 -6.88
CA ALA A 98 3.10 9.09 -6.56
C ALA A 98 4.40 9.43 -7.26
N GLU A 99 5.49 9.27 -6.53
CA GLU A 99 6.82 9.66 -6.97
C GLU A 99 7.83 8.57 -6.62
N LYS A 100 8.71 8.25 -7.58
CA LYS A 100 9.84 7.34 -7.35
C LYS A 100 11.04 8.17 -6.91
N HIS A 101 11.59 7.84 -5.75
CA HIS A 101 12.80 8.45 -5.21
C HIS A 101 14.03 7.56 -5.48
N ASN A 102 15.20 8.09 -5.12
CA ASN A 102 16.45 7.35 -5.18
C ASN A 102 16.36 6.04 -4.36
N PRO A 103 16.97 4.94 -4.84
CA PRO A 103 16.96 3.68 -4.13
C PRO A 103 17.62 3.78 -2.75
N ILE A 104 17.04 3.09 -1.76
CA ILE A 104 17.61 2.95 -0.41
C ILE A 104 17.73 1.47 -0.07
N LYS A 105 18.65 1.13 0.85
CA LYS A 105 18.78 -0.25 1.33
C LYS A 105 17.44 -0.75 1.90
N SER A 106 17.00 -1.93 1.45
CA SER A 106 15.71 -2.57 1.77
C SER A 106 14.46 -1.90 1.20
N GLY A 107 14.56 -0.69 0.65
CA GLY A 107 13.42 0.08 0.13
C GLY A 107 12.42 0.46 1.22
N LYS A 108 11.51 1.38 0.87
CA LYS A 108 10.32 1.68 1.68
C LYS A 108 9.25 2.36 0.86
N ILE A 109 8.03 2.39 1.40
CA ILE A 109 6.94 3.18 0.83
C ILE A 109 6.42 4.08 1.94
N VAL A 110 6.37 5.38 1.69
CA VAL A 110 5.75 6.34 2.59
C VAL A 110 4.43 6.76 1.96
N VAL A 111 3.35 6.60 2.71
CA VAL A 111 2.00 6.97 2.28
C VAL A 111 1.48 8.06 3.18
N THR A 112 1.10 9.19 2.59
CA THR A 112 0.34 10.23 3.26
C THR A 112 -1.12 10.14 2.79
N ILE A 113 -2.03 9.95 3.74
CA ILE A 113 -3.47 9.85 3.52
C ILE A 113 -4.10 11.11 4.09
N ARG A 114 -4.89 11.80 3.29
CA ARG A 114 -5.64 13.00 3.70
C ARG A 114 -7.12 12.79 3.42
N GLY A 115 -7.99 13.12 4.37
CA GLY A 115 -9.41 13.25 4.09
C GLY A 115 -9.67 14.35 3.08
N LEU A 116 -10.60 14.13 2.17
CA LEU A 116 -11.17 15.18 1.31
C LEU A 116 -12.55 15.51 1.88
N GLU A 117 -12.83 16.81 2.03
CA GLU A 117 -14.14 17.31 2.48
C GLU A 117 -15.26 16.97 1.48
#